data_AF-A0A968FQ25-F1
#
_entry.id   AF-A0A968FQ25-F1
#
_cell.length_a   1.000
_cell.length_b   1.000
_cell.length_c   1.000
_cell.angle_alpha   90.00
_cell.angle_beta   90.00
_cell.angle_gamma   90.00
#
_symmetry.space_group_name_H-M   'P 1'
#
loop_
_entity.id
_entity.type
_entity.pdbx_description
1 polymer ?
#
loop_
_entity_poly.entity_id
_entity_poly.type
_entity_poly.pdbx_seq_one_letter_code
_entity_poly.pdbx_strand_id
1 'polypeptide(L)'
;MTTEERIHQANDLLKKGDFVGVYDVACKALDDPGNLDPALAHLAVLSLARTGATTQAVAFYHKVKDHLPRSEDNLSLEARLYKDQFLSAGDPGEKMALGKKARDIYLEAYRINHHYYPAINAATLSLLIGDTAACHQLANEVRECCDRSSSTNKQEEYYLRVTRAEAYLLLGRDDAVGPALAEARQCNPHDYGKLSTTWKQLSLICEHRKIAIEEIEAIRPPTVIAFTGQTIHGMGKSPGIDPADEEMLRKQIRRHLETYQIKIAFGALACGADLMVADEILKQGGELNVILPFSREEFKRTSVSPAGPAWEERFDRAMDQAASVYHIVDDAYTGYDLLYQACSLQIMGLAYLRSQTLGSRAYHLTLWNGQPSVSPGGTAAAMEKWEKLGQENLVIPVPEPRSKGVAPLPVSTSQKIELKRHMKAMIFADVKGYSSLKENQLPRYTSKWFHQLNILAKEHGNEILFANTWGDAIYLVMDSVTSAAQVSLKLTQILSDEDMSRLNLPEDMAWGCGWRPMSDPFLRALIR
;
A
#
# COMPACT_ATOMS: atom_id res chain seq x y z
N MET A 1 -24.31 -19.50 3.60
CA MET A 1 -24.54 -18.10 3.96
C MET A 1 -25.67 -17.54 3.14
N THR A 2 -26.61 -16.85 3.78
CA THR A 2 -27.68 -16.10 3.12
C THR A 2 -27.11 -14.82 2.47
N THR A 3 -27.89 -14.17 1.61
CA THR A 3 -27.51 -12.88 1.00
C THR A 3 -27.29 -11.80 2.07
N GLU A 4 -28.16 -11.73 3.09
CA GLU A 4 -28.03 -10.79 4.21
C GLU A 4 -26.74 -11.02 5.03
N GLU A 5 -26.39 -12.27 5.32
CA GLU A 5 -25.14 -12.59 6.02
C GLU A 5 -23.92 -12.14 5.21
N ARG A 6 -23.96 -12.28 3.87
CA ARG A 6 -22.88 -11.82 2.99
C ARG A 6 -22.78 -10.30 2.96
N ILE A 7 -23.90 -9.59 2.92
CA ILE A 7 -23.93 -8.13 3.00
C ILE A 7 -23.34 -7.66 4.34
N HIS A 8 -23.70 -8.30 5.44
CA HIS A 8 -23.17 -7.96 6.76
C HIS A 8 -21.66 -8.18 6.84
N GLN A 9 -21.19 -9.35 6.41
CA GLN A 9 -19.77 -9.68 6.37
C GLN A 9 -18.98 -8.69 5.49
N ALA A 10 -19.49 -8.40 4.29
CA ALA A 10 -18.89 -7.43 3.38
C ALA A 10 -18.82 -6.03 4.01
N ASN A 11 -19.88 -5.56 4.68
CA ASN A 11 -19.83 -4.27 5.36
C ASN A 11 -18.80 -4.23 6.51
N ASP A 12 -18.64 -5.32 7.26
CA ASP A 12 -17.62 -5.38 8.31
C ASP A 12 -16.20 -5.41 7.78
N LEU A 13 -15.96 -6.11 6.66
CA LEU A 13 -14.68 -6.06 5.94
C LEU A 13 -14.42 -4.66 5.37
N LEU A 14 -15.46 -4.00 4.83
CA LEU A 14 -15.38 -2.63 4.33
C LEU A 14 -15.00 -1.64 5.43
N LYS A 15 -15.56 -1.78 6.64
CA LYS A 15 -15.18 -0.96 7.82
C LYS A 15 -13.73 -1.18 8.24
N LYS A 16 -13.20 -2.41 8.07
CA LYS A 16 -11.81 -2.76 8.35
C LYS A 16 -10.84 -2.34 7.23
N GLY A 17 -11.34 -1.86 6.09
CA GLY A 17 -10.54 -1.51 4.93
C GLY A 17 -10.05 -2.72 4.12
N ASP A 18 -10.57 -3.92 4.37
CA ASP A 18 -10.25 -5.13 3.59
C ASP A 18 -11.10 -5.19 2.32
N PHE A 19 -10.77 -4.34 1.36
CA PHE A 19 -11.53 -4.24 0.11
C PHE A 19 -11.45 -5.49 -0.75
N VAL A 20 -10.34 -6.24 -0.68
CA VAL A 20 -10.20 -7.51 -1.41
C VAL A 20 -11.17 -8.54 -0.83
N GLY A 21 -11.25 -8.65 0.51
CA GLY A 21 -12.23 -9.50 1.17
C GLY A 21 -13.68 -9.11 0.85
N VAL A 22 -14.00 -7.81 0.77
CA VAL A 22 -15.32 -7.33 0.33
C VAL A 22 -15.64 -7.84 -1.07
N TYR A 23 -14.71 -7.66 -2.01
CA TYR A 23 -14.87 -8.08 -3.40
C TYR A 23 -15.08 -9.59 -3.50
N ASP A 24 -14.27 -10.38 -2.79
CA ASP A 24 -14.40 -11.84 -2.79
C ASP A 24 -15.75 -12.31 -2.27
N VAL A 25 -16.25 -11.73 -1.17
CA VAL A 25 -17.56 -12.07 -0.60
C VAL A 25 -18.69 -11.67 -1.56
N ALA A 26 -18.59 -10.48 -2.15
CA ALA A 26 -19.61 -9.96 -3.05
C ALA A 26 -19.64 -10.71 -4.40
N CYS A 27 -18.48 -10.94 -5.03
CA CYS A 27 -18.39 -11.66 -6.30
C CYS A 27 -18.82 -13.12 -6.19
N LYS A 28 -18.40 -13.84 -5.13
CA LYS A 28 -18.87 -15.22 -4.90
C LYS A 28 -20.39 -15.33 -4.79
N ALA A 29 -21.06 -14.25 -4.37
CA ALA A 29 -22.53 -14.21 -4.30
C ALA A 29 -23.16 -13.95 -5.68
N LEU A 30 -22.47 -13.20 -6.53
CA LEU A 30 -22.91 -12.80 -7.87
C LEU A 30 -22.62 -13.87 -8.94
N ASP A 31 -21.82 -14.89 -8.62
CA ASP A 31 -21.58 -16.06 -9.48
C ASP A 31 -22.84 -16.94 -9.68
N ASP A 32 -23.86 -16.77 -8.83
CA ASP A 32 -25.18 -17.41 -9.01
C ASP A 32 -26.12 -16.50 -9.81
N PRO A 33 -26.49 -16.84 -11.06
CA PRO A 33 -27.31 -16.00 -11.93
C PRO A 33 -28.70 -15.67 -11.35
N GLY A 34 -29.17 -16.42 -10.35
CA GLY A 34 -30.45 -16.18 -9.67
C GLY A 34 -30.38 -15.18 -8.50
N ASN A 35 -29.18 -14.68 -8.13
CA ASN A 35 -28.97 -13.92 -6.89
C ASN A 35 -28.17 -12.62 -7.10
N LEU A 36 -28.55 -11.84 -8.13
CA LEU A 36 -27.92 -10.56 -8.43
C LEU A 36 -28.49 -9.44 -7.52
N ASP A 37 -28.13 -9.53 -6.24
CA ASP A 37 -28.55 -8.56 -5.22
C ASP A 37 -27.88 -7.18 -5.45
N PRO A 38 -28.66 -6.08 -5.55
CA PRO A 38 -28.10 -4.76 -5.84
C PRO A 38 -27.13 -4.24 -4.78
N ALA A 39 -27.28 -4.62 -3.50
CA ALA A 39 -26.37 -4.19 -2.45
C ALA A 39 -25.02 -4.88 -2.56
N LEU A 40 -25.00 -6.18 -2.90
CA LEU A 40 -23.75 -6.89 -3.18
C LEU A 40 -23.07 -6.39 -4.46
N ALA A 41 -23.83 -6.11 -5.51
CA ALA A 41 -23.31 -5.48 -6.73
C ALA A 41 -22.67 -4.11 -6.43
N HIS A 42 -23.34 -3.27 -5.64
CA HIS A 42 -22.79 -2.00 -5.18
C HIS A 42 -21.48 -2.19 -4.40
N LEU A 43 -21.46 -3.12 -3.43
CA LEU A 43 -20.27 -3.39 -2.60
C LEU A 43 -19.08 -3.93 -3.42
N ALA A 44 -19.33 -4.78 -4.43
CA ALA A 44 -18.31 -5.26 -5.35
C ALA A 44 -17.68 -4.13 -6.16
N VAL A 45 -18.51 -3.25 -6.76
CA VAL A 45 -18.00 -2.08 -7.51
C VAL A 45 -17.27 -1.11 -6.59
N LEU A 46 -17.85 -0.80 -5.41
CA LEU A 46 -17.28 0.13 -4.45
C LEU A 46 -15.93 -0.36 -3.92
N SER A 47 -15.78 -1.66 -3.65
CA SER A 47 -14.51 -2.23 -3.19
C SER A 47 -13.43 -2.14 -4.25
N LEU A 48 -13.71 -2.47 -5.52
CA LEU A 48 -12.78 -2.25 -6.63
C LEU A 48 -12.40 -0.76 -6.81
N ALA A 49 -13.37 0.14 -6.70
CA ALA A 49 -13.11 1.58 -6.78
C ALA A 49 -12.25 2.09 -5.61
N ARG A 50 -12.33 1.46 -4.43
CA ARG A 50 -11.52 1.81 -3.26
C ARG A 50 -10.11 1.22 -3.29
N THR A 51 -9.87 0.13 -4.01
CA THR A 51 -8.51 -0.41 -4.24
C THR A 51 -7.74 0.38 -5.29
N GLY A 52 -8.39 1.30 -6.01
CA GLY A 52 -7.78 2.03 -7.13
C GLY A 52 -7.72 1.22 -8.42
N ALA A 53 -8.40 0.07 -8.47
CA ALA A 53 -8.52 -0.80 -9.63
C ALA A 53 -9.55 -0.21 -10.63
N THR A 54 -9.35 1.03 -11.09
CA THR A 54 -10.34 1.82 -11.84
C THR A 54 -10.85 1.08 -13.08
N THR A 55 -9.96 0.49 -13.87
CA THR A 55 -10.34 -0.26 -15.07
C THR A 55 -11.23 -1.46 -14.73
N GLN A 56 -10.83 -2.26 -13.71
CA GLN A 56 -11.66 -3.38 -13.26
C GLN A 56 -13.00 -2.92 -12.69
N ALA A 57 -13.01 -1.82 -11.92
CA ALA A 57 -14.21 -1.27 -11.31
C ALA A 57 -15.22 -0.81 -12.38
N VAL A 58 -14.76 -0.11 -13.42
CA VAL A 58 -15.59 0.35 -14.55
C VAL A 58 -16.13 -0.82 -15.35
N ALA A 59 -15.26 -1.79 -15.70
CA ALA A 59 -15.67 -2.99 -16.42
C ALA A 59 -16.73 -3.78 -15.64
N PHE A 60 -16.54 -3.95 -14.33
CA PHE A 60 -17.50 -4.64 -13.48
C PHE A 60 -18.80 -3.83 -13.31
N TYR A 61 -18.72 -2.52 -13.12
CA TYR A 61 -19.88 -1.63 -13.05
C TYR A 61 -20.77 -1.78 -14.28
N HIS A 62 -20.19 -1.77 -15.49
CA HIS A 62 -20.98 -1.93 -16.71
C HIS A 62 -21.74 -3.26 -16.81
N LYS A 63 -21.24 -4.33 -16.19
CA LYS A 63 -21.93 -5.63 -16.12
C LYS A 63 -23.13 -5.61 -15.18
N VAL A 64 -23.07 -4.83 -14.10
CA VAL A 64 -24.11 -4.82 -13.05
C VAL A 64 -25.01 -3.60 -13.07
N LYS A 65 -24.68 -2.55 -13.84
CA LYS A 65 -25.36 -1.24 -13.81
C LYS A 65 -26.89 -1.33 -13.96
N ASP A 66 -27.38 -2.22 -14.83
CA ASP A 66 -28.81 -2.33 -15.15
C ASP A 66 -29.62 -2.92 -13.98
N HIS A 67 -28.94 -3.50 -12.99
CA HIS A 67 -29.51 -4.05 -11.77
C HIS A 67 -29.38 -3.09 -10.57
N LEU A 68 -28.59 -2.02 -10.71
CA LEU A 68 -28.42 -1.04 -9.65
C LEU A 68 -29.58 -0.03 -9.69
N PRO A 69 -30.38 0.11 -8.62
CA PRO A 69 -31.43 1.12 -8.58
C PRO A 69 -30.84 2.51 -8.66
N ARG A 70 -31.58 3.43 -9.26
CA ARG A 70 -31.19 4.84 -9.37
C ARG A 70 -31.35 5.56 -8.02
N SER A 71 -30.40 5.32 -7.11
CA SER A 71 -30.29 5.95 -5.79
C SER A 71 -29.14 6.97 -5.76
N GLU A 72 -29.11 7.82 -4.73
CA GLU A 72 -27.99 8.74 -4.49
C GLU A 72 -26.65 8.00 -4.42
N ASP A 73 -26.59 6.88 -3.71
CA ASP A 73 -25.37 6.10 -3.52
C ASP A 73 -24.85 5.51 -4.84
N ASN A 74 -25.75 4.96 -5.66
CA ASN A 74 -25.36 4.35 -6.94
C ASN A 74 -24.97 5.40 -7.98
N LEU A 75 -25.68 6.53 -8.05
CA LEU A 75 -25.28 7.65 -8.90
C LEU A 75 -23.94 8.24 -8.44
N SER A 76 -23.72 8.37 -7.13
CA SER A 76 -22.45 8.84 -6.60
C SER A 76 -21.29 7.87 -6.85
N LEU A 77 -21.56 6.57 -6.87
CA LEU A 77 -20.60 5.54 -7.24
C LEU A 77 -20.26 5.63 -8.73
N GLU A 78 -21.27 5.78 -9.61
CA GLU A 78 -21.04 6.00 -11.05
C GLU A 78 -20.21 7.27 -11.30
N ALA A 79 -20.60 8.38 -10.65
CA ALA A 79 -19.88 9.64 -10.77
C ALA A 79 -18.42 9.52 -10.28
N ARG A 80 -18.18 8.76 -9.22
CA ARG A 80 -16.83 8.43 -8.74
C ARG A 80 -16.02 7.68 -9.80
N LEU A 81 -16.59 6.69 -10.47
CA LEU A 81 -15.89 5.95 -11.52
C LEU A 81 -15.49 6.85 -12.69
N TYR A 82 -16.34 7.80 -13.08
CA TYR A 82 -15.99 8.80 -14.09
C TYR A 82 -14.95 9.80 -13.58
N LYS A 83 -14.99 10.17 -12.29
CA LYS A 83 -13.96 11.00 -11.66
C LYS A 83 -12.60 10.30 -11.65
N ASP A 84 -12.55 9.01 -11.34
CA ASP A 84 -11.30 8.23 -11.33
C ASP A 84 -10.71 8.11 -12.74
N GLN A 85 -11.56 7.92 -13.76
CA GLN A 85 -11.17 7.98 -15.18
C GLN A 85 -10.69 9.38 -15.57
N PHE A 86 -11.41 10.43 -15.16
CA PHE A 86 -11.05 11.84 -15.40
C PHE A 86 -9.65 12.18 -14.86
N LEU A 87 -9.33 11.72 -13.64
CA LEU A 87 -8.02 11.96 -13.03
C LEU A 87 -6.89 11.21 -13.76
N SER A 88 -7.20 10.06 -14.35
CA SER A 88 -6.23 9.21 -15.07
C SER A 88 -6.10 9.55 -16.56
N ALA A 89 -7.05 10.29 -17.13
CA ALA A 89 -7.08 10.63 -18.55
C ALA A 89 -5.91 11.53 -18.95
N GLY A 90 -5.19 11.10 -19.99
CA GLY A 90 -4.07 11.84 -20.59
C GLY A 90 -4.50 12.81 -21.70
N ASP A 91 -5.55 12.47 -22.47
CA ASP A 91 -6.08 13.34 -23.52
C ASP A 91 -6.91 14.48 -22.92
N PRO A 92 -6.62 15.76 -23.24
CA PRO A 92 -7.36 16.90 -22.68
C PRO A 92 -8.86 16.92 -23.04
N GLY A 93 -9.24 16.45 -24.23
CA GLY A 93 -10.64 16.44 -24.68
C GLY A 93 -11.46 15.39 -23.95
N GLU A 94 -10.93 14.17 -23.86
CA GLU A 94 -11.48 13.07 -23.08
C GLU A 94 -11.59 13.46 -21.60
N LYS A 95 -10.51 14.02 -21.04
CA LYS A 95 -10.48 14.51 -19.66
C LYS A 95 -11.61 15.51 -19.40
N MET A 96 -11.78 16.51 -20.25
CA MET A 96 -12.87 17.47 -20.12
C MET A 96 -14.26 16.81 -20.18
N ALA A 97 -14.46 15.85 -21.09
CA ALA A 97 -15.74 15.14 -21.23
C ALA A 97 -16.06 14.27 -20.00
N LEU A 98 -15.08 13.51 -19.51
CA LEU A 98 -15.21 12.68 -18.30
C LEU A 98 -15.49 13.53 -17.06
N GLY A 99 -14.79 14.66 -16.91
CA GLY A 99 -14.97 15.57 -15.78
C GLY A 99 -16.39 16.18 -15.77
N LYS A 100 -16.89 16.63 -16.92
CA LYS A 100 -18.27 17.11 -17.07
C LYS A 100 -19.29 16.01 -16.74
N LYS A 101 -19.09 14.81 -17.28
CA LYS A 101 -19.98 13.67 -17.02
C LYS A 101 -20.04 13.31 -15.54
N ALA A 102 -18.88 13.21 -14.88
CA ALA A 102 -18.80 12.97 -13.44
C ALA A 102 -19.56 14.05 -12.64
N ARG A 103 -19.35 15.33 -12.98
CA ARG A 103 -20.03 16.46 -12.30
C ARG A 103 -21.54 16.36 -12.45
N ASP A 104 -22.02 16.13 -13.67
CA ASP A 104 -23.44 16.15 -13.98
C ASP A 104 -24.17 14.99 -13.28
N ILE A 105 -23.54 13.81 -13.17
CA ILE A 105 -24.09 12.67 -12.41
C ILE A 105 -24.10 12.96 -10.90
N TYR A 106 -23.06 13.60 -10.34
CA TYR A 106 -23.10 14.05 -8.94
C TYR A 106 -24.21 15.08 -8.69
N LEU A 107 -24.48 15.97 -9.64
CA LEU A 107 -25.61 16.90 -9.56
C LEU A 107 -26.96 16.17 -9.63
N GLU A 108 -27.07 15.10 -10.42
CA GLU A 108 -28.25 14.23 -10.41
C GLU A 108 -28.44 13.54 -9.05
N ALA A 109 -27.36 13.01 -8.46
CA ALA A 109 -27.39 12.43 -7.12
C ALA A 109 -27.79 13.47 -6.06
N TYR A 110 -27.24 14.69 -6.13
CA TYR A 110 -27.57 15.78 -5.22
C TYR A 110 -29.07 16.14 -5.25
N ARG A 111 -29.72 16.08 -6.41
CA ARG A 111 -31.16 16.37 -6.54
C ARG A 111 -32.07 15.34 -5.84
N ILE A 112 -31.56 14.19 -5.42
CA ILE A 112 -32.38 13.15 -4.77
C ILE A 112 -32.65 13.51 -3.31
N ASN A 113 -31.61 13.67 -2.48
CA ASN A 113 -31.78 13.97 -1.05
C ASN A 113 -31.14 15.30 -0.61
N HIS A 114 -30.53 16.07 -1.51
CA HIS A 114 -29.80 17.30 -1.19
C HIS A 114 -28.67 17.10 -0.15
N HIS A 115 -28.06 15.91 -0.14
CA HIS A 115 -26.94 15.64 0.74
C HIS A 115 -25.67 16.38 0.30
N TYR A 116 -24.85 16.74 1.28
CA TYR A 116 -23.61 17.48 1.05
C TYR A 116 -22.56 16.70 0.25
N TYR A 117 -22.57 15.36 0.32
CA TYR A 117 -21.54 14.52 -0.30
C TYR A 117 -21.55 14.55 -1.84
N PRO A 118 -22.68 14.38 -2.54
CA PRO A 118 -22.72 14.58 -3.98
C PRO A 118 -22.43 16.03 -4.38
N ALA A 119 -22.96 17.00 -3.64
CA ALA A 119 -22.79 18.42 -3.95
C ALA A 119 -21.33 18.89 -3.85
N ILE A 120 -20.60 18.49 -2.81
CA ILE A 120 -19.18 18.89 -2.67
C ILE A 120 -18.32 18.27 -3.77
N ASN A 121 -18.59 17.02 -4.17
CA ASN A 121 -17.89 16.40 -5.28
C ASN A 121 -18.21 17.09 -6.62
N ALA A 122 -19.46 17.50 -6.84
CA ALA A 122 -19.83 18.31 -7.99
C ALA A 122 -19.14 19.68 -7.98
N ALA A 123 -19.00 20.32 -6.81
CA ALA A 123 -18.28 21.58 -6.65
C ALA A 123 -16.79 21.43 -6.99
N THR A 124 -16.14 20.37 -6.47
CA THR A 124 -14.75 20.05 -6.77
C THR A 124 -14.54 19.74 -8.25
N LEU A 125 -15.41 18.95 -8.88
CA LEU A 125 -15.31 18.70 -10.32
C LEU A 125 -15.54 19.97 -11.15
N SER A 126 -16.45 20.85 -10.73
CA SER A 126 -16.66 22.16 -11.37
C SER A 126 -15.40 23.00 -11.35
N LEU A 127 -14.67 23.03 -10.22
CA LEU A 127 -13.36 23.69 -10.15
C LEU A 127 -12.39 23.07 -11.17
N LEU A 128 -12.23 21.75 -11.14
CA LEU A 128 -11.21 21.04 -11.92
C LEU A 128 -11.43 21.15 -13.45
N ILE A 129 -12.68 21.32 -13.89
CA ILE A 129 -13.02 21.56 -15.31
C ILE A 129 -13.08 23.06 -15.68
N GLY A 130 -12.77 23.97 -14.75
CA GLY A 130 -12.68 25.42 -14.99
C GLY A 130 -14.00 26.20 -14.84
N ASP A 131 -15.06 25.59 -14.31
CA ASP A 131 -16.34 26.24 -14.03
C ASP A 131 -16.36 26.79 -12.59
N THR A 132 -15.62 27.88 -12.39
CA THR A 132 -15.48 28.53 -11.07
C THR A 132 -16.81 29.04 -10.51
N ALA A 133 -17.73 29.47 -11.38
CA ALA A 133 -19.04 29.97 -10.95
C ALA A 133 -19.88 28.86 -10.32
N ALA A 134 -20.00 27.71 -10.99
CA ALA A 134 -20.71 26.55 -10.45
C ALA A 134 -20.02 26.01 -9.19
N CYS A 135 -18.68 25.98 -9.19
CA CYS A 135 -17.90 25.60 -8.00
C CYS A 135 -18.26 26.44 -6.77
N HIS A 136 -18.18 27.76 -6.88
CA HIS A 136 -18.47 28.66 -5.75
C HIS A 136 -19.94 28.62 -5.33
N GLN A 137 -20.87 28.46 -6.26
CA GLN A 137 -22.28 28.32 -5.92
C GLN A 137 -22.51 27.06 -5.07
N LEU A 138 -22.09 25.89 -5.58
CA LEU A 138 -22.28 24.60 -4.90
C LEU A 138 -21.52 24.55 -3.57
N ALA A 139 -20.29 25.08 -3.51
CA ALA A 139 -19.51 25.12 -2.28
C ALA A 139 -20.17 26.00 -1.20
N ASN A 140 -20.83 27.11 -1.57
CA ASN A 140 -21.60 27.91 -0.62
C ASN A 140 -22.85 27.17 -0.12
N GLU A 141 -23.60 26.50 -1.01
CA GLU A 141 -24.76 25.68 -0.62
C GLU A 141 -24.34 24.57 0.36
N VAL A 142 -23.25 23.87 0.06
CA VAL A 142 -22.68 22.84 0.93
C VAL A 142 -22.26 23.40 2.28
N ARG A 143 -21.55 24.53 2.30
CA ARG A 143 -21.14 25.20 3.54
C ARG A 143 -22.36 25.52 4.41
N GLU A 144 -23.41 26.10 3.83
CA GLU A 144 -24.64 26.39 4.55
C GLU A 144 -25.37 25.14 5.05
N CYS A 145 -25.37 24.06 4.27
CA CYS A 145 -25.91 22.77 4.67
C CYS A 145 -25.14 22.21 5.87
N CYS A 146 -23.81 22.25 5.84
CA CYS A 146 -22.96 21.80 6.94
C CYS A 146 -23.11 22.67 8.19
N ASP A 147 -23.22 24.00 8.05
CA ASP A 147 -23.37 24.94 9.17
C ASP A 147 -24.71 24.77 9.91
N ARG A 148 -25.77 24.31 9.22
CA ARG A 148 -27.08 24.00 9.81
C ARG A 148 -27.18 22.58 10.36
N SER A 149 -26.22 21.73 10.04
CA SER A 149 -26.23 20.31 10.39
C SER A 149 -25.39 20.05 11.63
N SER A 150 -25.87 19.19 12.52
CA SER A 150 -25.12 18.66 13.64
C SER A 150 -25.40 17.18 13.77
N SER A 151 -24.38 16.37 14.05
CA SER A 151 -24.58 14.94 14.34
C SER A 151 -23.91 14.59 15.66
N THR A 152 -24.56 13.74 16.44
CA THR A 152 -23.97 13.11 17.63
C THR A 152 -23.11 11.89 17.27
N ASN A 153 -23.17 11.43 16.02
CA ASN A 153 -22.34 10.36 15.50
C ASN A 153 -20.98 10.93 15.06
N LYS A 154 -19.90 10.53 15.74
CA LYS A 154 -18.53 11.01 15.45
C LYS A 154 -18.10 10.83 13.99
N GLN A 155 -18.59 9.79 13.31
CA GLN A 155 -18.25 9.55 11.91
C GLN A 155 -18.96 10.55 10.97
N GLU A 156 -20.23 10.82 11.21
CA GLU A 156 -20.96 11.84 10.45
C GLU A 156 -20.44 13.23 10.78
N GLU A 157 -20.12 13.50 12.04
CA GLU A 157 -19.51 14.77 12.44
C GLU A 157 -18.15 14.97 11.75
N TYR A 158 -17.31 13.92 11.65
CA TYR A 158 -16.08 13.97 10.86
C TYR A 158 -16.35 14.42 9.42
N TYR A 159 -17.29 13.78 8.72
CA TYR A 159 -17.59 14.11 7.32
C TYR A 159 -18.19 15.50 7.16
N LEU A 160 -19.03 15.97 8.09
CA LEU A 160 -19.53 17.35 8.10
C LEU A 160 -18.38 18.36 8.20
N ARG A 161 -17.43 18.14 9.12
CA ARG A 161 -16.28 19.04 9.35
C ARG A 161 -15.33 19.06 8.16
N VAL A 162 -15.00 17.88 7.61
CA VAL A 162 -14.15 17.76 6.41
C VAL A 162 -14.83 18.41 5.20
N THR A 163 -16.12 18.16 5.00
CA THR A 163 -16.85 18.73 3.87
C THR A 163 -16.92 20.25 3.96
N ARG A 164 -17.07 20.80 5.17
CA ARG A 164 -16.99 22.25 5.40
C ARG A 164 -15.60 22.81 5.08
N ALA A 165 -14.53 22.12 5.48
CA ALA A 165 -13.16 22.50 5.13
C ALA A 165 -12.91 22.46 3.61
N GLU A 166 -13.40 21.42 2.93
CA GLU A 166 -13.36 21.32 1.46
C GLU A 166 -14.09 22.51 0.83
N ALA A 167 -15.28 22.87 1.32
CA ALA A 167 -16.01 24.04 0.85
C ALA A 167 -15.24 25.36 1.05
N TYR A 168 -14.57 25.55 2.20
CA TYR A 168 -13.70 26.71 2.40
C TYR A 168 -12.55 26.75 1.40
N LEU A 169 -11.92 25.61 1.16
CA LEU A 169 -10.85 25.48 0.18
C LEU A 169 -11.35 25.71 -1.24
N LEU A 170 -12.58 25.37 -1.59
CA LEU A 170 -13.16 25.69 -2.90
C LEU A 170 -13.51 27.18 -3.04
N LEU A 171 -13.92 27.84 -1.95
CA LEU A 171 -14.31 29.25 -1.91
C LEU A 171 -13.12 30.21 -1.74
N GLY A 172 -11.91 29.69 -1.58
CA GLY A 172 -10.71 30.47 -1.30
C GLY A 172 -10.68 31.16 0.06
N ARG A 173 -11.31 30.54 1.06
CA ARG A 173 -11.25 30.94 2.47
C ARG A 173 -10.18 30.13 3.19
N ASP A 174 -8.94 30.31 2.77
CA ASP A 174 -7.82 29.43 3.15
C ASP A 174 -7.54 29.49 4.66
N ASP A 175 -7.76 30.65 5.29
CA ASP A 175 -7.65 30.88 6.74
C ASP A 175 -8.59 30.00 7.59
N ALA A 176 -9.73 29.59 7.02
CA ALA A 176 -10.72 28.75 7.70
C ALA A 176 -10.49 27.24 7.52
N VAL A 177 -9.59 26.83 6.61
CA VAL A 177 -9.36 25.41 6.27
C VAL A 177 -8.66 24.69 7.42
N GLY A 178 -7.52 25.18 7.87
CA GLY A 178 -6.72 24.57 8.95
C GLY A 178 -7.52 24.31 10.24
N PRO A 179 -8.22 25.32 10.80
CA PRO A 179 -9.08 25.14 11.98
C PRO A 179 -10.16 24.09 11.78
N ALA A 180 -10.87 24.09 10.63
CA ALA A 180 -11.93 23.14 10.36
C ALA A 180 -11.40 21.69 10.24
N LEU A 181 -10.22 21.50 9.66
CA LEU A 181 -9.57 20.19 9.58
C LEU A 181 -9.04 19.71 10.94
N ALA A 182 -8.53 20.62 11.78
CA ALA A 182 -8.10 20.28 13.13
C ALA A 182 -9.27 19.77 13.99
N GLU A 183 -10.46 20.36 13.85
CA GLU A 183 -11.68 19.85 14.48
C GLU A 183 -12.08 18.48 13.93
N ALA A 184 -12.04 18.30 12.60
CA ALA A 184 -12.34 17.02 11.97
C ALA A 184 -11.41 15.90 12.48
N ARG A 185 -10.12 16.19 12.62
CA ARG A 185 -9.10 15.25 13.11
C ARG A 185 -9.44 14.69 14.49
N GLN A 186 -10.05 15.50 15.37
CA GLN A 186 -10.45 15.08 16.71
C GLN A 186 -11.63 14.11 16.72
N CYS A 187 -12.53 14.18 15.72
CA CYS A 187 -13.67 13.27 15.61
C CYS A 187 -13.23 11.82 15.33
N ASN A 188 -12.15 11.63 14.54
CA ASN A 188 -11.69 10.30 14.14
C ASN A 188 -10.16 10.18 13.99
N PRO A 189 -9.39 10.21 15.10
CA PRO A 189 -7.93 10.29 15.05
C PRO A 189 -7.22 9.00 14.57
N HIS A 190 -7.91 7.86 14.55
CA HIS A 190 -7.28 6.55 14.29
C HIS A 190 -7.75 5.87 13.00
N ASP A 191 -8.66 6.47 12.24
CA ASP A 191 -9.14 5.93 10.97
C ASP A 191 -8.27 6.42 9.81
N TYR A 192 -7.11 5.77 9.64
CA TYR A 192 -6.12 6.18 8.65
C TYR A 192 -6.63 6.09 7.21
N GLY A 193 -7.58 5.20 6.93
CA GLY A 193 -8.22 5.08 5.62
C GLY A 193 -9.07 6.29 5.25
N LYS A 194 -9.88 6.80 6.19
CA LYS A 194 -10.65 8.04 5.97
C LYS A 194 -9.74 9.25 5.82
N LEU A 195 -8.73 9.39 6.69
CA LEU A 195 -7.75 10.49 6.58
C LEU A 195 -7.03 10.46 5.23
N SER A 196 -6.64 9.27 4.76
CA SER A 196 -5.99 9.10 3.47
C SER A 196 -6.88 9.59 2.32
N THR A 197 -8.15 9.19 2.34
CA THR A 197 -9.11 9.58 1.29
C THR A 197 -9.35 11.09 1.31
N THR A 198 -9.54 11.67 2.49
CA THR A 198 -9.68 13.12 2.68
C THR A 198 -8.43 13.88 2.24
N TRP A 199 -7.24 13.43 2.65
CA TRP A 199 -5.97 14.03 2.26
C TRP A 199 -5.80 14.08 0.75
N LYS A 200 -6.02 12.96 0.05
CA LYS A 200 -5.93 12.90 -1.42
C LYS A 200 -6.92 13.83 -2.10
N GLN A 201 -8.16 13.88 -1.62
CA GLN A 201 -9.20 14.77 -2.14
C GLN A 201 -8.82 16.24 -2.01
N LEU A 202 -8.34 16.66 -0.83
CA LEU A 202 -7.96 18.05 -0.59
C LEU A 202 -6.65 18.42 -1.29
N SER A 203 -5.70 17.48 -1.40
CA SER A 203 -4.45 17.65 -2.14
C SER A 203 -4.71 17.99 -3.60
N LEU A 204 -5.69 17.31 -4.23
CA LEU A 204 -6.12 17.58 -5.60
C LEU A 204 -6.60 19.03 -5.78
N ILE A 205 -7.35 19.56 -4.81
CA ILE A 205 -7.83 20.95 -4.83
C ILE A 205 -6.66 21.92 -4.63
N CYS A 206 -5.76 21.64 -3.68
CA CYS A 206 -4.57 22.46 -3.43
C CYS A 206 -3.69 22.54 -4.68
N GLU A 207 -3.43 21.42 -5.34
CA GLU A 207 -2.65 21.35 -6.58
C GLU A 207 -3.29 22.21 -7.68
N HIS A 208 -4.60 22.06 -7.91
CA HIS A 208 -5.29 22.83 -8.94
C HIS A 208 -5.32 24.33 -8.65
N ARG A 209 -5.55 24.72 -7.38
CA ARG A 209 -5.53 26.12 -6.95
C ARG A 209 -4.13 26.71 -6.77
N LYS A 210 -3.08 25.87 -6.85
CA LYS A 210 -1.68 26.22 -6.58
C LYS A 210 -1.45 26.78 -5.17
N ILE A 211 -2.01 26.09 -4.18
CA ILE A 211 -1.90 26.44 -2.76
C ILE A 211 -0.96 25.47 -2.06
N ALA A 212 -0.29 25.98 -1.03
CA ALA A 212 0.60 25.23 -0.16
C ALA A 212 -0.13 24.04 0.47
N ILE A 213 0.48 22.85 0.42
CA ILE A 213 -0.12 21.62 0.98
C ILE A 213 -0.22 21.69 2.53
N GLU A 214 0.56 22.59 3.11
CA GLU A 214 0.59 22.91 4.54
C GLU A 214 -0.77 23.41 5.06
N GLU A 215 -1.61 23.99 4.21
CA GLU A 215 -2.97 24.44 4.58
C GLU A 215 -3.87 23.28 5.04
N ILE A 216 -3.60 22.07 4.54
CA ILE A 216 -4.39 20.88 4.86
C ILE A 216 -3.67 19.92 5.82
N GLU A 217 -2.53 20.34 6.37
CA GLU A 217 -1.62 19.50 7.17
C GLU A 217 -2.31 18.83 8.37
N ALA A 218 -3.30 19.50 8.98
CA ALA A 218 -4.02 19.01 10.15
C ALA A 218 -4.73 17.66 9.94
N ILE A 219 -5.05 17.29 8.69
CA ILE A 219 -5.71 16.02 8.36
C ILE A 219 -4.75 14.96 7.80
N ARG A 220 -3.45 15.28 7.66
CA ARG A 220 -2.46 14.35 7.13
C ARG A 220 -2.49 13.03 7.92
N PRO A 221 -2.52 11.86 7.25
CA PRO A 221 -2.43 10.59 7.95
C PRO A 221 -1.10 10.48 8.73
N PRO A 222 -1.02 9.61 9.74
CA PRO A 222 0.19 9.47 10.53
C PRO A 222 1.39 9.05 9.69
N THR A 223 2.55 9.45 10.16
CA THR A 223 3.83 9.16 9.52
C THR A 223 4.18 7.68 9.62
N VAL A 224 4.73 7.15 8.53
CA VAL A 224 5.23 5.78 8.44
C VAL A 224 6.75 5.78 8.54
N ILE A 225 7.33 4.84 9.28
CA ILE A 225 8.78 4.66 9.33
C ILE A 225 9.22 3.26 8.90
N ALA A 226 10.35 3.20 8.20
CA ALA A 226 11.25 2.05 8.27
C ALA A 226 12.23 2.31 9.41
N PHE A 227 12.49 1.33 10.28
CA PHE A 227 13.50 1.49 11.33
C PHE A 227 14.58 0.43 11.27
N THR A 228 15.78 0.82 11.69
CA THR A 228 16.93 -0.05 11.87
C THR A 228 17.88 0.57 12.87
N GLY A 229 18.69 -0.23 13.53
CA GLY A 229 19.80 0.33 14.28
C GLY A 229 20.77 -0.70 14.80
N GLN A 230 21.67 -0.21 15.65
CA GLN A 230 22.70 -1.04 16.26
C GLN A 230 22.14 -1.98 17.31
N THR A 231 22.76 -3.16 17.38
CA THR A 231 22.47 -4.13 18.44
C THR A 231 23.07 -3.68 19.78
N ILE A 232 22.68 -4.32 20.89
CA ILE A 232 23.33 -4.09 22.19
C ILE A 232 24.83 -4.40 22.12
N HIS A 233 25.61 -3.69 22.93
CA HIS A 233 27.03 -3.88 23.10
C HIS A 233 27.41 -5.35 23.35
N GLY A 234 28.45 -5.83 22.66
CA GLY A 234 28.88 -7.23 22.71
C GLY A 234 28.15 -8.17 21.73
N MET A 235 27.16 -7.67 20.99
CA MET A 235 26.48 -8.41 19.92
C MET A 235 27.08 -8.07 18.55
N GLY A 236 27.48 -9.09 17.79
CA GLY A 236 27.95 -8.93 16.42
C GLY A 236 29.27 -8.16 16.30
N LYS A 237 29.57 -7.63 15.10
CA LYS A 237 30.88 -7.02 14.76
C LYS A 237 30.99 -5.51 15.04
N SER A 238 29.98 -4.91 15.67
CA SER A 238 29.88 -3.46 15.93
C SER A 238 30.08 -3.17 17.43
N PRO A 239 30.57 -1.99 17.84
CA PRO A 239 30.60 -1.58 19.25
C PRO A 239 29.22 -1.70 19.91
N GLY A 240 28.13 -1.43 19.21
CA GLY A 240 26.76 -1.61 19.72
C GLY A 240 26.37 -0.62 20.83
N ILE A 241 25.12 -0.72 21.28
CA ILE A 241 24.52 0.18 22.28
C ILE A 241 24.92 -0.25 23.70
N ASP A 242 25.56 0.63 24.46
CA ASP A 242 25.81 0.44 25.88
C ASP A 242 24.48 0.34 26.65
N PRO A 243 24.24 -0.72 27.45
CA PRO A 243 23.02 -0.86 28.25
C PRO A 243 22.70 0.36 29.13
N ALA A 244 23.72 1.11 29.59
CA ALA A 244 23.52 2.31 30.39
C ALA A 244 22.90 3.49 29.59
N ASP A 245 22.92 3.44 28.26
CA ASP A 245 22.32 4.45 27.38
C ASP A 245 20.88 4.12 26.95
N GLU A 246 20.35 2.95 27.30
CA GLU A 246 19.02 2.50 26.85
C GLU A 246 17.91 3.51 27.19
N GLU A 247 17.82 3.99 28.43
CA GLU A 247 16.73 4.92 28.81
C GLU A 247 16.86 6.28 28.11
N MET A 248 18.09 6.74 27.89
CA MET A 248 18.35 7.98 27.16
C MET A 248 17.90 7.83 25.70
N LEU A 249 18.26 6.72 25.04
CA LEU A 249 17.85 6.44 23.67
C LEU A 249 16.33 6.27 23.56
N ARG A 250 15.68 5.57 24.51
CA ARG A 250 14.21 5.46 24.56
C ARG A 250 13.52 6.82 24.67
N LYS A 251 14.05 7.74 25.47
CA LYS A 251 13.54 9.13 25.52
C LYS A 251 13.66 9.84 24.18
N GLN A 252 14.78 9.65 23.48
CA GLN A 252 14.95 10.22 22.14
C GLN A 252 14.00 9.61 21.11
N ILE A 253 13.79 8.28 21.16
CA ILE A 253 12.81 7.59 20.32
C ILE A 253 11.42 8.18 20.56
N ARG A 254 10.95 8.25 21.82
CA ARG A 254 9.64 8.84 22.15
C ARG A 254 9.47 10.25 21.58
N ARG A 255 10.48 11.10 21.75
CA ARG A 255 10.47 12.46 21.22
C ARG A 255 10.33 12.49 19.69
N HIS A 256 11.02 11.61 18.97
CA HIS A 256 10.87 11.51 17.51
C HIS A 256 9.47 11.01 17.14
N LEU A 257 8.97 9.98 17.81
CA LEU A 257 7.61 9.47 17.55
C LEU A 257 6.54 10.56 17.70
N GLU A 258 6.65 11.39 18.74
CA GLU A 258 5.73 12.51 19.00
C GLU A 258 5.92 13.65 17.99
N THR A 259 7.16 14.08 17.75
CA THR A 259 7.47 15.23 16.88
C THR A 259 7.01 14.98 15.44
N TYR A 260 7.27 13.77 14.93
CA TYR A 260 6.95 13.41 13.55
C TYR A 260 5.59 12.71 13.41
N GLN A 261 4.81 12.60 14.50
CA GLN A 261 3.49 11.94 14.51
C GLN A 261 3.56 10.51 13.92
N ILE A 262 4.60 9.76 14.31
CA ILE A 262 4.83 8.40 13.82
C ILE A 262 3.88 7.44 14.52
N LYS A 263 3.12 6.67 13.74
CA LYS A 263 2.22 5.63 14.26
C LYS A 263 2.30 4.30 13.55
N ILE A 264 3.05 4.19 12.46
CA ILE A 264 3.20 2.94 11.70
C ILE A 264 4.70 2.69 11.50
N ALA A 265 5.17 1.51 11.91
CA ALA A 265 6.59 1.18 11.88
C ALA A 265 6.83 -0.18 11.23
N PHE A 266 7.83 -0.24 10.34
CA PHE A 266 8.32 -1.45 9.70
C PHE A 266 9.76 -1.69 10.10
N GLY A 267 10.09 -2.91 10.52
CA GLY A 267 11.46 -3.26 10.87
C GLY A 267 11.64 -4.73 11.18
N ALA A 268 12.89 -5.09 11.46
CA ALA A 268 13.20 -6.34 12.13
C ALA A 268 13.05 -6.14 13.64
N LEU A 269 13.49 -7.13 14.44
CA LEU A 269 13.40 -7.08 15.91
C LEU A 269 14.69 -7.57 16.57
N ALA A 270 15.85 -7.16 16.07
CA ALA A 270 17.11 -7.51 16.71
C ALA A 270 17.22 -6.89 18.12
N CYS A 271 17.99 -7.51 19.01
CA CYS A 271 18.26 -6.94 20.34
C CYS A 271 18.95 -5.57 20.23
N GLY A 272 18.49 -4.57 20.98
CA GLY A 272 18.99 -3.19 20.89
C GLY A 272 17.98 -2.25 20.26
N ALA A 273 18.42 -1.45 19.29
CA ALA A 273 17.64 -0.37 18.70
C ALA A 273 16.25 -0.81 18.19
N ASP A 274 16.20 -1.89 17.41
CA ASP A 274 14.98 -2.37 16.77
C ASP A 274 13.89 -2.67 17.81
N LEU A 275 14.22 -3.45 18.86
CA LEU A 275 13.29 -3.74 19.94
C LEU A 275 12.94 -2.52 20.79
N MET A 276 13.86 -1.56 20.98
CA MET A 276 13.53 -0.30 21.65
C MET A 276 12.50 0.51 20.86
N VAL A 277 12.64 0.61 19.53
CA VAL A 277 11.68 1.30 18.66
C VAL A 277 10.33 0.58 18.68
N ALA A 278 10.34 -0.75 18.52
CA ALA A 278 9.12 -1.56 18.56
C ALA A 278 8.34 -1.39 19.87
N ASP A 279 9.03 -1.44 21.02
CA ASP A 279 8.43 -1.21 22.33
C ASP A 279 7.74 0.16 22.43
N GLU A 280 8.40 1.24 21.99
CA GLU A 280 7.84 2.59 22.10
C GLU A 280 6.69 2.82 21.12
N ILE A 281 6.72 2.21 19.92
CA ILE A 281 5.58 2.21 18.97
C ILE A 281 4.36 1.53 19.61
N LEU A 282 4.53 0.33 20.16
CA LEU A 282 3.44 -0.44 20.76
C LEU A 282 2.86 0.25 22.00
N LYS A 283 3.71 0.82 22.87
CA LYS A 283 3.25 1.60 24.05
C LYS A 283 2.38 2.79 23.69
N GLN A 284 2.57 3.38 22.51
CA GLN A 284 1.77 4.50 22.01
C GLN A 284 0.56 4.08 21.16
N GLY A 285 0.22 2.79 21.16
CA GLY A 285 -0.87 2.22 20.35
C GLY A 285 -0.62 2.29 18.84
N GLY A 286 0.65 2.31 18.42
CA GLY A 286 1.03 2.30 17.02
C GLY A 286 0.97 0.91 16.39
N GLU A 287 1.00 0.88 15.05
CA GLU A 287 1.02 -0.31 14.22
C GLU A 287 2.48 -0.77 14.00
N LEU A 288 2.82 -1.97 14.48
CA LEU A 288 4.13 -2.59 14.27
C LEU A 288 4.02 -3.68 13.20
N ASN A 289 4.83 -3.58 12.15
CA ASN A 289 4.92 -4.56 11.07
C ASN A 289 6.33 -5.15 11.03
N VAL A 290 6.44 -6.45 11.19
CA VAL A 290 7.72 -7.14 11.37
C VAL A 290 8.12 -7.85 10.08
N ILE A 291 9.38 -7.69 9.68
CA ILE A 291 9.97 -8.45 8.58
C ILE A 291 11.19 -9.17 9.12
N LEU A 292 11.21 -10.49 9.00
CA LEU A 292 12.30 -11.34 9.42
C LEU A 292 13.07 -11.88 8.20
N PRO A 293 14.42 -11.87 8.22
CA PRO A 293 15.23 -12.38 7.11
C PRO A 293 15.11 -13.91 6.93
N PHE A 294 14.65 -14.62 7.96
CA PHE A 294 14.46 -16.08 7.99
C PHE A 294 13.47 -16.45 9.11
N SER A 295 13.36 -17.72 9.49
CA SER A 295 12.39 -18.17 10.50
C SER A 295 12.51 -17.44 11.85
N ARG A 296 11.37 -17.34 12.57
CA ARG A 296 11.27 -16.67 13.87
C ARG A 296 12.25 -17.25 14.88
N GLU A 297 12.30 -18.58 14.97
CA GLU A 297 13.10 -19.33 15.94
C GLU A 297 14.59 -19.06 15.72
N GLU A 298 15.02 -19.12 14.47
CA GLU A 298 16.42 -18.92 14.11
C GLU A 298 16.82 -17.45 14.26
N PHE A 299 15.94 -16.51 13.94
CA PHE A 299 16.18 -15.09 14.15
C PHE A 299 16.32 -14.77 15.64
N LYS A 300 15.41 -15.29 16.47
CA LYS A 300 15.49 -15.15 17.93
C LYS A 300 16.82 -15.71 18.45
N ARG A 301 17.17 -16.95 18.07
CA ARG A 301 18.40 -17.62 18.49
C ARG A 301 19.67 -16.84 18.15
N THR A 302 19.71 -16.19 16.98
CA THR A 302 20.92 -15.54 16.46
C THR A 302 21.02 -14.05 16.81
N SER A 303 19.90 -13.34 16.80
CA SER A 303 19.86 -11.87 16.87
C SER A 303 19.22 -11.32 18.15
N VAL A 304 18.69 -12.19 19.02
CA VAL A 304 18.00 -11.78 20.27
C VAL A 304 18.54 -12.52 21.48
N SER A 305 18.45 -13.86 21.49
CA SER A 305 18.84 -14.73 22.61
C SER A 305 20.22 -14.47 23.21
N PRO A 306 21.28 -14.15 22.43
CA PRO A 306 22.59 -13.92 23.02
C PRO A 306 22.67 -12.66 23.90
N ALA A 307 21.70 -11.74 23.79
CA ALA A 307 21.58 -10.60 24.70
C ALA A 307 20.89 -10.94 26.04
N GLY A 308 20.34 -12.15 26.17
CA GLY A 308 19.79 -12.71 27.40
C GLY A 308 18.25 -12.71 27.50
N PRO A 309 17.70 -13.34 28.55
CA PRO A 309 16.26 -13.64 28.66
C PRO A 309 15.35 -12.42 28.60
N ALA A 310 15.78 -11.28 29.15
CA ALA A 310 14.98 -10.05 29.12
C ALA A 310 14.72 -9.53 27.69
N TRP A 311 15.65 -9.78 26.75
CA TRP A 311 15.47 -9.43 25.34
C TRP A 311 14.59 -10.44 24.61
N GLU A 312 14.65 -11.71 24.99
CA GLU A 312 13.74 -12.73 24.46
C GLU A 312 12.29 -12.44 24.80
N GLU A 313 12.01 -12.06 26.06
CA GLU A 313 10.66 -11.67 26.48
C GLU A 313 10.14 -10.44 25.73
N ARG A 314 11.01 -9.46 25.47
CA ARG A 314 10.66 -8.27 24.66
C ARG A 314 10.32 -8.65 23.24
N PHE A 315 11.14 -9.52 22.63
CA PHE A 315 10.91 -10.02 21.28
C PHE A 315 9.59 -10.78 21.17
N ASP A 316 9.32 -11.71 22.09
CA ASP A 316 8.06 -12.46 22.06
C ASP A 316 6.85 -11.53 22.22
N ARG A 317 6.90 -10.58 23.17
CA ARG A 317 5.82 -9.59 23.34
C ARG A 317 5.61 -8.72 22.10
N ALA A 318 6.68 -8.32 21.41
CA ALA A 318 6.59 -7.50 20.20
C ALA A 318 6.02 -8.31 19.02
N MET A 319 6.42 -9.57 18.87
CA MET A 319 5.89 -10.48 17.86
C MET A 319 4.40 -10.77 18.08
N ASP A 320 3.99 -11.00 19.32
CA ASP A 320 2.59 -11.30 19.65
C ASP A 320 1.65 -10.09 19.45
N GLN A 321 2.20 -8.87 19.50
CA GLN A 321 1.45 -7.62 19.27
C GLN A 321 1.64 -7.04 17.87
N ALA A 322 2.47 -7.67 17.02
CA ALA A 322 2.70 -7.19 15.67
C ALA A 322 1.41 -7.28 14.84
N ALA A 323 1.12 -6.22 14.08
CA ALA A 323 -0.02 -6.18 13.16
C ALA A 323 0.19 -7.13 11.97
N SER A 324 1.45 -7.35 11.58
CA SER A 324 1.83 -8.29 10.53
C SER A 324 3.24 -8.83 10.76
N VAL A 325 3.50 -10.04 10.26
CA VAL A 325 4.82 -10.67 10.27
C VAL A 325 5.08 -11.25 8.88
N TYR A 326 6.19 -10.86 8.27
CA TYR A 326 6.67 -11.37 7.00
C TYR A 326 8.01 -12.06 7.17
N HIS A 327 8.25 -13.09 6.36
CA HIS A 327 9.53 -13.77 6.27
C HIS A 327 10.07 -13.67 4.85
N ILE A 328 11.37 -13.36 4.70
CA ILE A 328 12.03 -13.41 3.39
C ILE A 328 12.12 -14.87 2.91
N VAL A 329 12.49 -15.77 3.82
CA VAL A 329 12.49 -17.23 3.61
C VAL A 329 11.99 -17.92 4.88
N ASP A 330 11.10 -18.89 4.75
CA ASP A 330 10.62 -19.71 5.87
C ASP A 330 11.55 -20.91 6.15
N ASP A 331 12.86 -20.66 6.24
CA ASP A 331 13.88 -21.70 6.46
C ASP A 331 15.05 -21.17 7.33
N ALA A 332 15.99 -22.05 7.68
CA ALA A 332 17.14 -21.75 8.52
C ALA A 332 18.11 -20.74 7.88
N TYR A 333 18.83 -20.01 8.73
CA TYR A 333 19.90 -19.11 8.32
C TYR A 333 21.04 -19.91 7.69
N THR A 334 21.21 -19.74 6.38
CA THR A 334 22.23 -20.46 5.62
C THR A 334 23.60 -19.78 5.63
N GLY A 335 23.81 -18.76 6.48
CA GLY A 335 25.11 -18.10 6.65
C GLY A 335 25.40 -16.93 5.69
N TYR A 336 24.38 -16.41 5.01
CA TYR A 336 24.53 -15.36 4.00
C TYR A 336 23.94 -14.01 4.45
N ASP A 337 24.77 -12.97 4.47
CA ASP A 337 24.39 -11.55 4.68
C ASP A 337 23.31 -11.07 3.69
N LEU A 338 23.13 -11.78 2.57
CA LEU A 338 22.15 -11.48 1.54
C LEU A 338 20.71 -11.43 2.07
N LEU A 339 20.36 -12.31 3.02
CA LEU A 339 19.00 -12.34 3.59
C LEU A 339 18.71 -11.10 4.44
N TYR A 340 19.70 -10.58 5.17
CA TYR A 340 19.58 -9.32 5.88
C TYR A 340 19.43 -8.14 4.92
N GLN A 341 20.17 -8.15 3.80
CA GLN A 341 20.03 -7.13 2.77
C GLN A 341 18.64 -7.16 2.12
N ALA A 342 18.12 -8.35 1.80
CA ALA A 342 16.78 -8.53 1.26
C ALA A 342 15.70 -8.05 2.25
N CYS A 343 15.86 -8.40 3.53
CA CYS A 343 14.99 -7.95 4.62
C CYS A 343 14.95 -6.42 4.72
N SER A 344 16.12 -5.76 4.75
CA SER A 344 16.21 -4.30 4.78
C SER A 344 15.52 -3.64 3.56
N LEU A 345 15.71 -4.20 2.36
CA LEU A 345 15.04 -3.72 1.15
C LEU A 345 13.50 -3.87 1.25
N GLN A 346 13.01 -5.00 1.76
CA GLN A 346 11.57 -5.22 1.92
C GLN A 346 10.96 -4.30 2.98
N ILE A 347 11.64 -4.08 4.11
CA ILE A 347 11.23 -3.12 5.15
C ILE A 347 11.06 -1.73 4.55
N MET A 348 12.07 -1.23 3.84
CA MET A 348 12.04 0.07 3.19
C MET A 348 10.92 0.16 2.14
N GLY A 349 10.80 -0.86 1.28
CA GLY A 349 9.77 -0.91 0.24
C GLY A 349 8.35 -0.89 0.81
N LEU A 350 8.08 -1.70 1.84
CA LEU A 350 6.76 -1.74 2.48
C LEU A 350 6.42 -0.43 3.21
N ALA A 351 7.38 0.15 3.94
CA ALA A 351 7.19 1.44 4.60
C ALA A 351 6.87 2.56 3.60
N TYR A 352 7.63 2.62 2.50
CA TYR A 352 7.41 3.60 1.44
C TYR A 352 6.05 3.39 0.76
N LEU A 353 5.72 2.17 0.34
CA LEU A 353 4.44 1.87 -0.31
C LEU A 353 3.27 2.20 0.62
N ARG A 354 3.36 1.85 1.91
CA ARG A 354 2.34 2.18 2.91
C ARG A 354 2.15 3.69 3.04
N SER A 355 3.23 4.48 3.03
CA SER A 355 3.12 5.94 3.07
C SER A 355 2.45 6.49 1.82
N GLN A 356 2.78 5.99 0.62
CA GLN A 356 2.18 6.42 -0.64
C GLN A 356 0.68 6.06 -0.69
N THR A 357 0.32 4.85 -0.26
CA THR A 357 -1.08 4.43 -0.17
C THR A 357 -1.87 5.34 0.75
N LEU A 358 -1.29 5.77 1.88
CA LEU A 358 -1.95 6.70 2.80
C LEU A 358 -1.93 8.15 2.29
N GLY A 359 -0.95 8.56 1.49
CA GLY A 359 -0.67 9.99 1.26
C GLY A 359 0.02 10.62 2.48
N SER A 360 0.90 9.87 3.14
CA SER A 360 1.65 10.29 4.32
C SER A 360 3.14 10.45 4.03
N ARG A 361 3.91 10.89 5.03
CA ARG A 361 5.37 10.94 5.00
C ARG A 361 5.97 9.56 5.30
N ALA A 362 7.12 9.30 4.70
CA ALA A 362 7.97 8.17 5.02
C ALA A 362 9.31 8.67 5.54
N TYR A 363 9.78 8.11 6.65
CA TYR A 363 11.14 8.33 7.13
C TYR A 363 11.85 7.02 7.40
N HIS A 364 13.17 7.08 7.42
CA HIS A 364 14.00 5.99 7.92
C HIS A 364 14.56 6.39 9.28
N LEU A 365 14.03 5.81 10.34
CA LEU A 365 14.46 6.07 11.72
C LEU A 365 15.65 5.17 12.04
N THR A 366 16.81 5.78 12.27
CA THR A 366 18.07 5.05 12.46
C THR A 366 18.71 5.37 13.80
N LEU A 367 19.07 4.32 14.55
CA LEU A 367 19.92 4.45 15.73
C LEU A 367 21.34 4.06 15.34
N TRP A 368 22.21 5.06 15.16
CA TRP A 368 23.51 4.88 14.53
C TRP A 368 24.63 5.71 15.19
N ASN A 369 25.84 5.15 15.29
CA ASN A 369 27.01 5.81 15.87
C ASN A 369 27.87 6.56 14.85
N GLY A 370 27.42 6.70 13.60
CA GLY A 370 28.17 7.37 12.54
C GLY A 370 29.28 6.54 11.88
N GLN A 371 29.47 5.27 12.29
CA GLN A 371 30.49 4.38 11.72
C GLN A 371 29.85 3.37 10.76
N PRO A 372 30.24 3.34 9.47
CA PRO A 372 29.73 2.35 8.53
C PRO A 372 30.22 0.95 8.91
N SER A 373 29.36 -0.05 8.79
CA SER A 373 29.78 -1.44 8.95
C SER A 373 30.36 -1.99 7.64
N VAL A 374 31.21 -3.01 7.73
CA VAL A 374 31.80 -3.67 6.55
C VAL A 374 30.75 -4.47 5.75
N SER A 375 29.57 -4.74 6.32
CA SER A 375 28.54 -5.55 5.67
C SER A 375 27.68 -4.70 4.73
N PRO A 376 27.44 -5.14 3.48
CA PRO A 376 26.60 -4.44 2.49
C PRO A 376 25.10 -4.36 2.87
N GLY A 377 24.70 -4.99 3.98
CA GLY A 377 23.37 -4.87 4.60
C GLY A 377 23.33 -4.03 5.88
N GLY A 378 24.41 -3.31 6.22
CA GLY A 378 24.47 -2.49 7.43
C GLY A 378 23.65 -1.20 7.37
N THR A 379 23.45 -0.57 8.53
CA THR A 379 22.68 0.68 8.71
C THR A 379 23.06 1.77 7.72
N ALA A 380 24.36 2.01 7.50
CA ALA A 380 24.83 3.03 6.56
C ALA A 380 24.39 2.75 5.10
N ALA A 381 24.42 1.49 4.66
CA ALA A 381 23.99 1.11 3.31
C ALA A 381 22.47 1.25 3.14
N ALA A 382 21.69 1.00 4.20
CA ALA A 382 20.25 1.24 4.20
C ALA A 382 19.93 2.74 4.12
N MET A 383 20.64 3.57 4.91
CA MET A 383 20.49 5.03 4.88
C MET A 383 20.80 5.63 3.50
N GLU A 384 21.90 5.22 2.88
CA GLU A 384 22.28 5.69 1.53
C GLU A 384 21.22 5.29 0.49
N LYS A 385 20.68 4.08 0.59
CA LYS A 385 19.60 3.63 -0.32
C LYS A 385 18.33 4.45 -0.12
N TRP A 386 17.95 4.77 1.12
CA TRP A 386 16.79 5.58 1.43
C TRP A 386 16.92 7.02 0.91
N GLU A 387 18.10 7.63 1.07
CA GLU A 387 18.42 8.96 0.52
C GLU A 387 18.36 8.99 -1.01
N LYS A 388 18.83 7.92 -1.68
CA LYS A 388 18.72 7.80 -3.14
C LYS A 388 17.26 7.74 -3.65
N LEU A 389 16.30 7.40 -2.77
CA LEU A 389 14.86 7.49 -3.06
C LEU A 389 14.29 8.89 -2.81
N GLY A 390 15.12 9.88 -2.51
CA GLY A 390 14.72 11.23 -2.14
C GLY A 390 14.03 11.32 -0.78
N GLN A 391 14.18 10.29 0.06
CA GLN A 391 13.55 10.23 1.37
C GLN A 391 14.54 10.62 2.48
N GLU A 392 14.02 11.02 3.63
CA GLU A 392 14.83 11.57 4.74
C GLU A 392 15.14 10.50 5.82
N ASN A 393 16.39 10.51 6.30
CA ASN A 393 16.84 9.72 7.44
C ASN A 393 16.69 10.53 8.74
N LEU A 394 15.95 10.00 9.71
CA LEU A 394 15.91 10.53 11.07
C LEU A 394 16.94 9.78 11.92
N VAL A 395 18.08 10.42 12.20
CA VAL A 395 19.20 9.79 12.89
C VAL A 395 19.18 10.13 14.37
N ILE A 396 19.04 9.10 15.21
CA ILE A 396 19.28 9.17 16.65
C ILE A 396 20.73 8.73 16.90
N PRO A 397 21.63 9.63 17.34
CA PRO A 397 23.04 9.30 17.52
C PRO A 397 23.22 8.33 18.69
N VAL A 398 23.91 7.22 18.43
CA VAL A 398 24.30 6.24 19.45
C VAL A 398 25.71 6.60 19.98
N PRO A 399 25.86 6.85 21.28
CA PRO A 399 27.18 7.09 21.88
C PRO A 399 28.09 5.88 21.75
N GLU A 400 29.40 6.14 21.71
CA GLU A 400 30.39 5.06 21.84
C GLU A 400 30.27 4.41 23.23
N PRO A 401 30.34 3.07 23.31
CA PRO A 401 30.15 2.36 24.57
C PRO A 401 31.26 2.67 25.58
N ARG A 402 30.89 2.80 26.86
CA ARG A 402 31.83 3.18 27.94
C ARG A 402 32.91 2.14 28.20
N SER A 403 32.62 0.87 27.93
CA SER A 403 33.59 -0.21 27.96
C SER A 403 33.97 -0.63 26.55
N LYS A 404 35.27 -0.90 26.33
CA LYS A 404 35.70 -1.71 25.18
C LYS A 404 35.27 -3.14 25.49
N GLY A 405 34.12 -3.55 24.99
CA GLY A 405 33.53 -4.86 25.25
C GLY A 405 34.47 -6.03 24.99
N VAL A 406 34.09 -7.16 25.58
CA VAL A 406 34.63 -8.46 25.21
C VAL A 406 34.41 -8.66 23.71
N ALA A 407 35.42 -9.17 23.01
CA ALA A 407 35.35 -9.45 21.58
C ALA A 407 34.05 -10.24 21.26
N PRO A 408 33.41 -9.96 20.11
CA PRO A 408 32.17 -10.63 19.72
C PRO A 408 32.27 -12.13 19.93
N LEU A 409 31.24 -12.76 20.48
CA LEU A 409 31.17 -14.22 20.49
C LEU A 409 31.38 -14.71 19.05
N PRO A 410 32.33 -15.63 18.80
CA PRO A 410 32.55 -16.15 17.46
C PRO A 410 31.24 -16.79 17.00
N VAL A 411 30.62 -16.19 15.99
CA VAL A 411 29.48 -16.81 15.31
C VAL A 411 29.99 -18.15 14.80
N SER A 412 29.35 -19.24 15.22
CA SER A 412 29.69 -20.60 14.79
C SER A 412 29.92 -20.60 13.29
N THR A 413 31.17 -20.82 12.89
CA THR A 413 31.54 -21.01 11.49
C THR A 413 31.04 -22.39 11.09
N SER A 414 29.73 -22.51 10.83
CA SER A 414 29.27 -23.54 9.93
C SER A 414 30.11 -23.39 8.66
N GLN A 415 30.69 -24.51 8.17
CA GLN A 415 31.53 -24.51 6.99
C GLN A 415 30.85 -23.66 5.91
N LYS A 416 31.44 -22.51 5.59
CA LYS A 416 30.98 -21.66 4.48
C LYS A 416 31.20 -22.47 3.22
N ILE A 417 30.21 -23.28 2.83
CA ILE A 417 30.08 -23.69 1.44
C ILE A 417 29.83 -22.37 0.71
N GLU A 418 30.85 -21.84 0.06
CA GLU A 418 30.82 -20.53 -0.57
C GLU A 418 30.02 -20.61 -1.88
N LEU A 419 28.73 -20.93 -1.78
CA LEU A 419 27.81 -20.74 -2.90
C LEU A 419 27.64 -19.24 -3.06
N LYS A 420 28.13 -18.67 -4.17
CA LYS A 420 27.88 -17.27 -4.53
C LYS A 420 26.38 -17.10 -4.81
N ARG A 421 25.62 -16.75 -3.78
CA ARG A 421 24.19 -16.43 -3.89
C ARG A 421 24.04 -14.97 -4.34
N HIS A 422 23.15 -14.75 -5.29
CA HIS A 422 22.79 -13.42 -5.78
C HIS A 422 21.27 -13.26 -5.66
N MET A 423 20.81 -12.07 -5.25
CA MET A 423 19.39 -11.73 -5.37
C MET A 423 19.05 -11.58 -6.85
N LYS A 424 18.08 -12.35 -7.32
CA LYS A 424 17.49 -12.27 -8.66
C LYS A 424 15.99 -12.11 -8.52
N ALA A 425 15.35 -11.52 -9.52
CA ALA A 425 13.91 -11.42 -9.55
C ALA A 425 13.34 -12.57 -10.38
N MET A 426 12.21 -13.12 -9.94
CA MET A 426 11.53 -14.20 -10.63
C MET A 426 10.12 -13.73 -11.00
N ILE A 427 9.72 -13.98 -12.24
CA ILE A 427 8.37 -13.72 -12.73
C ILE A 427 7.72 -15.07 -13.02
N PHE A 428 6.53 -15.24 -12.48
CA PHE A 428 5.59 -16.27 -12.92
C PHE A 428 4.32 -15.59 -13.42
N ALA A 429 3.90 -15.92 -14.64
CA ALA A 429 2.64 -15.43 -15.19
C ALA A 429 1.94 -16.56 -15.96
N ASP A 430 0.62 -16.60 -15.85
CA ASP A 430 -0.27 -17.51 -16.57
C ASP A 430 -1.48 -16.75 -17.14
N VAL A 431 -2.27 -17.44 -17.97
CA VAL A 431 -3.44 -16.83 -18.60
C VAL A 431 -4.71 -17.47 -18.08
N LYS A 432 -5.45 -16.70 -17.29
CA LYS A 432 -6.78 -17.09 -16.84
C LYS A 432 -7.66 -17.37 -18.07
N GLY A 433 -8.37 -18.49 -18.04
CA GLY A 433 -9.28 -18.90 -19.12
C GLY A 433 -8.59 -19.64 -20.28
N TYR A 434 -7.27 -19.86 -20.25
CA TYR A 434 -6.57 -20.65 -21.28
C TYR A 434 -7.15 -22.07 -21.42
N SER A 435 -7.50 -22.72 -20.31
CA SER A 435 -8.12 -24.06 -20.29
C SER A 435 -9.49 -24.14 -20.99
N SER A 436 -10.14 -22.99 -21.18
CA SER A 436 -11.46 -22.88 -21.82
C SER A 436 -11.39 -22.57 -23.32
N LEU A 437 -10.18 -22.45 -23.88
CA LEU A 437 -9.98 -22.21 -25.31
C LEU A 437 -10.45 -23.40 -26.16
N LYS A 438 -11.17 -23.08 -27.23
CA LYS A 438 -11.59 -24.07 -28.23
C LYS A 438 -10.42 -24.40 -29.16
N GLU A 439 -10.44 -25.59 -29.75
CA GLU A 439 -9.39 -26.08 -30.67
C GLU A 439 -9.11 -25.10 -31.83
N ASN A 440 -10.13 -24.43 -32.34
CA ASN A 440 -10.00 -23.45 -33.43
C ASN A 440 -9.43 -22.09 -32.99
N GLN A 441 -9.41 -21.80 -31.69
CA GLN A 441 -8.87 -20.56 -31.11
C GLN A 441 -7.38 -20.73 -30.75
N LEU A 442 -6.96 -21.94 -30.40
CA LEU A 442 -5.62 -22.24 -29.92
C LEU A 442 -4.49 -21.77 -30.86
N PRO A 443 -4.53 -22.00 -32.19
CA PRO A 443 -3.46 -21.53 -33.08
C PRO A 443 -3.30 -20.01 -33.11
N ARG A 444 -4.42 -19.27 -32.99
CA ARG A 444 -4.44 -17.80 -33.02
C ARG A 444 -3.85 -17.23 -31.74
N TYR A 445 -4.27 -17.77 -30.60
CA TYR A 445 -3.71 -17.44 -29.29
C TYR A 445 -2.20 -17.71 -29.28
N THR A 446 -1.79 -18.94 -29.61
CA THR A 446 -0.39 -19.37 -29.57
C THR A 446 0.50 -18.51 -30.46
N SER A 447 0.04 -18.17 -31.66
CA SER A 447 0.79 -17.29 -32.57
C SER A 447 1.01 -15.89 -31.99
N LYS A 448 -0.03 -15.27 -31.42
CA LYS A 448 0.08 -13.96 -30.77
C LYS A 448 0.96 -14.04 -29.51
N TRP A 449 0.77 -15.05 -28.68
CA TRP A 449 1.52 -15.28 -27.45
C TRP A 449 3.02 -15.36 -27.71
N PHE A 450 3.45 -16.28 -28.57
CA PHE A 450 4.87 -16.43 -28.89
C PHE A 450 5.44 -15.22 -29.64
N HIS A 451 4.63 -14.51 -30.43
CA HIS A 451 5.07 -13.26 -31.04
C HIS A 451 5.41 -12.19 -30.00
N GLN A 452 4.56 -12.02 -28.98
CA GLN A 452 4.79 -11.05 -27.92
C GLN A 452 5.94 -11.47 -26.98
N LEU A 453 6.06 -12.76 -26.67
CA LEU A 453 7.22 -13.27 -25.95
C LEU A 453 8.53 -13.04 -26.72
N ASN A 454 8.52 -13.15 -28.04
CA ASN A 454 9.69 -12.85 -28.87
C ASN A 454 10.05 -11.35 -28.84
N ILE A 455 9.05 -10.45 -28.82
CA ILE A 455 9.28 -9.02 -28.61
C ILE A 455 9.94 -8.77 -27.26
N LEU A 456 9.37 -9.34 -26.18
CA LEU A 456 9.94 -9.25 -24.83
C LEU A 456 11.37 -9.76 -24.77
N ALA A 457 11.65 -10.92 -25.37
CA ALA A 457 12.98 -11.51 -25.41
C ALA A 457 13.99 -10.65 -26.20
N LYS A 458 13.55 -9.94 -27.24
CA LYS A 458 14.41 -9.02 -28.00
C LYS A 458 14.71 -7.74 -27.23
N GLU A 459 13.72 -7.20 -26.53
CA GLU A 459 13.86 -5.95 -25.78
C GLU A 459 14.64 -6.14 -24.48
N HIS A 460 14.43 -7.26 -23.79
CA HIS A 460 14.98 -7.52 -22.44
C HIS A 460 15.95 -8.71 -22.40
N GLY A 461 16.41 -9.20 -23.55
CA GLY A 461 17.19 -10.44 -23.64
C GLY A 461 18.48 -10.45 -22.81
N ASN A 462 19.12 -9.29 -22.65
CA ASN A 462 20.33 -9.15 -21.83
C ASN A 462 20.05 -9.21 -20.32
N GLU A 463 18.80 -9.01 -19.92
CA GLU A 463 18.36 -8.94 -18.52
C GLU A 463 17.65 -10.24 -18.08
N ILE A 464 17.24 -11.08 -19.03
CA ILE A 464 16.66 -12.40 -18.80
C ILE A 464 17.80 -13.42 -18.61
N LEU A 465 17.95 -13.92 -17.40
CA LEU A 465 18.94 -14.94 -17.04
C LEU A 465 18.44 -16.37 -17.31
N PHE A 466 17.13 -16.58 -17.22
CA PHE A 466 16.48 -17.85 -17.51
C PHE A 466 15.05 -17.60 -17.98
N ALA A 467 14.61 -18.35 -18.98
CA ALA A 467 13.24 -18.33 -19.47
C ALA A 467 12.78 -19.76 -19.72
N ASN A 468 11.58 -20.07 -19.25
CA ASN A 468 10.90 -21.32 -19.55
C ASN A 468 9.40 -21.03 -19.73
N THR A 469 8.75 -21.75 -20.64
CA THR A 469 7.31 -21.63 -20.88
C THR A 469 6.70 -23.00 -21.11
N TRP A 470 5.50 -23.21 -20.58
CA TRP A 470 4.72 -24.43 -20.74
C TRP A 470 3.25 -24.03 -20.92
N GLY A 471 2.73 -24.21 -22.13
CA GLY A 471 1.39 -23.76 -22.49
C GLY A 471 1.27 -22.23 -22.41
N ASP A 472 0.39 -21.76 -21.54
CA ASP A 472 0.13 -20.35 -21.24
C ASP A 472 0.98 -19.79 -20.11
N ALA A 473 1.68 -20.64 -19.37
CA ALA A 473 2.56 -20.21 -18.30
C ALA A 473 3.93 -19.79 -18.81
N ILE A 474 4.48 -18.73 -18.22
CA ILE A 474 5.86 -18.29 -18.40
C ILE A 474 6.56 -18.11 -17.05
N TYR A 475 7.80 -18.56 -17.03
CA TYR A 475 8.72 -18.45 -15.91
C TYR A 475 9.97 -17.71 -16.39
N LEU A 476 10.27 -16.56 -15.77
CA LEU A 476 11.45 -15.77 -16.08
C LEU A 476 12.29 -15.56 -14.82
N VAL A 477 13.61 -15.67 -14.93
CA VAL A 477 14.55 -15.15 -13.94
C VAL A 477 15.24 -13.94 -14.55
N MET A 478 15.14 -12.82 -13.87
CA MET A 478 15.65 -11.51 -14.29
C MET A 478 16.83 -11.10 -13.42
N ASP A 479 17.75 -10.36 -14.01
CA ASP A 479 18.96 -9.89 -13.33
C ASP A 479 18.66 -8.86 -12.23
N SER A 480 17.59 -8.08 -12.39
CA SER A 480 17.17 -7.03 -11.46
C SER A 480 15.66 -7.00 -11.21
N VAL A 481 15.26 -6.46 -10.05
CA VAL A 481 13.84 -6.23 -9.70
C VAL A 481 13.20 -5.20 -10.62
N THR A 482 13.94 -4.16 -11.04
CA THR A 482 13.44 -3.13 -11.95
C THR A 482 13.09 -3.70 -13.32
N SER A 483 14.01 -4.49 -13.89
CA SER A 483 13.79 -5.24 -15.14
C SER A 483 12.59 -6.14 -15.03
N ALA A 484 12.48 -6.87 -13.90
CA ALA A 484 11.35 -7.75 -13.69
C ALA A 484 10.01 -7.00 -13.63
N ALA A 485 9.96 -5.86 -12.94
CA ALA A 485 8.76 -5.03 -12.86
C ALA A 485 8.33 -4.52 -14.25
N GLN A 486 9.29 -4.06 -15.07
CA GLN A 486 9.00 -3.63 -16.43
C GLN A 486 8.48 -4.77 -17.32
N VAL A 487 9.10 -5.95 -17.24
CA VAL A 487 8.65 -7.13 -17.98
C VAL A 487 7.27 -7.59 -17.49
N SER A 488 7.01 -7.60 -16.18
CA SER A 488 5.68 -7.92 -15.63
C SER A 488 4.61 -6.97 -16.15
N LEU A 489 4.86 -5.66 -16.17
CA LEU A 489 3.91 -4.69 -16.72
C LEU A 489 3.62 -4.95 -18.20
N LYS A 490 4.66 -5.23 -19.00
CA LYS A 490 4.47 -5.59 -20.41
C LYS A 490 3.68 -6.90 -20.58
N LEU A 491 3.95 -7.92 -19.76
CA LEU A 491 3.20 -9.18 -19.76
C LEU A 491 1.70 -8.93 -19.53
N THR A 492 1.33 -8.02 -18.61
CA THR A 492 -0.08 -7.66 -18.39
C THR A 492 -0.76 -6.96 -19.57
N GLN A 493 0.01 -6.44 -20.52
CA GLN A 493 -0.48 -5.67 -21.68
C GLN A 493 -0.47 -6.48 -23.00
N ILE A 494 -0.10 -7.76 -22.97
CA ILE A 494 0.08 -8.60 -24.17
C ILE A 494 -1.23 -8.84 -24.94
N LEU A 495 -2.35 -8.97 -24.22
CA LEU A 495 -3.69 -9.12 -24.81
C LEU A 495 -4.53 -7.92 -24.38
N SER A 496 -4.73 -7.00 -25.31
CA SER A 496 -5.72 -5.94 -25.17
C SER A 496 -7.12 -6.46 -25.48
N ASP A 497 -8.16 -5.76 -25.01
CA ASP A 497 -9.56 -6.09 -25.34
C ASP A 497 -9.80 -6.11 -26.87
N GLU A 498 -9.11 -5.24 -27.61
CA GLU A 498 -9.14 -5.21 -29.07
C GLU A 498 -8.53 -6.47 -29.69
N ASP A 499 -7.41 -6.97 -29.15
CA ASP A 499 -6.80 -8.22 -29.59
C ASP A 499 -7.70 -9.42 -29.28
N MET A 500 -8.37 -9.41 -28.12
CA MET A 500 -9.31 -10.46 -27.72
C MET A 500 -10.48 -10.56 -28.70
N SER A 501 -11.09 -9.43 -29.04
CA SER A 501 -12.16 -9.35 -30.03
C SER A 501 -11.70 -9.76 -31.43
N ARG A 502 -10.57 -9.23 -31.90
CA ARG A 502 -10.01 -9.51 -33.23
C ARG A 502 -9.63 -10.98 -33.42
N LEU A 503 -9.14 -11.63 -32.37
CA LEU A 503 -8.72 -13.02 -32.41
C LEU A 503 -9.89 -14.00 -32.13
N ASN A 504 -11.06 -13.47 -31.77
CA ASN A 504 -12.24 -14.23 -31.35
C ASN A 504 -11.94 -15.12 -30.14
N LEU A 505 -11.24 -14.57 -29.14
CA LEU A 505 -10.92 -15.21 -27.88
C LEU A 505 -12.00 -14.91 -26.81
N PRO A 506 -12.18 -15.74 -25.78
CA PRO A 506 -13.16 -15.51 -24.72
C PRO A 506 -12.94 -14.18 -23.97
N GLU A 507 -14.01 -13.41 -23.73
CA GLU A 507 -13.96 -12.08 -23.08
C GLU A 507 -13.52 -12.13 -21.60
N ASP A 508 -13.50 -13.30 -20.98
CA ASP A 508 -13.11 -13.51 -19.58
C ASP A 508 -11.64 -13.91 -19.40
N MET A 509 -10.87 -14.04 -20.49
CA MET A 509 -9.44 -14.28 -20.35
C MET A 509 -8.73 -13.03 -19.82
N ALA A 510 -7.89 -13.23 -18.81
CA ALA A 510 -7.12 -12.17 -18.19
C ALA A 510 -5.73 -12.69 -17.78
N TRP A 511 -4.75 -11.81 -17.75
CA TRP A 511 -3.41 -12.15 -17.27
C TRP A 511 -3.38 -12.26 -15.75
N GLY A 512 -2.92 -13.41 -15.25
CA GLY A 512 -2.53 -13.59 -13.86
C GLY A 512 -1.02 -13.37 -13.73
N CYS A 513 -0.59 -12.18 -13.28
CA CYS A 513 0.82 -11.97 -12.92
C CYS A 513 0.97 -12.11 -11.41
N GLY A 514 1.58 -13.21 -10.96
CA GLY A 514 1.89 -13.44 -9.56
C GLY A 514 3.32 -13.02 -9.24
N TRP A 515 3.48 -11.94 -8.46
CA TRP A 515 4.75 -11.69 -7.76
C TRP A 515 4.74 -12.46 -6.44
N ARG A 516 5.63 -13.46 -6.31
CA ARG A 516 5.87 -14.12 -5.03
C ARG A 516 7.34 -13.95 -4.62
N PRO A 517 7.64 -13.26 -3.51
CA PRO A 517 8.92 -13.42 -2.85
C PRO A 517 9.09 -14.91 -2.53
N MET A 518 10.24 -15.47 -2.86
CA MET A 518 10.49 -16.92 -2.73
C MET A 518 10.73 -17.27 -1.25
N SER A 519 9.65 -17.44 -0.48
CA SER A 519 9.69 -18.11 0.82
C SER A 519 9.05 -19.51 0.81
N ASP A 520 8.75 -20.06 -0.38
CA ASP A 520 8.08 -21.37 -0.48
C ASP A 520 8.96 -22.41 -1.21
N PRO A 521 9.26 -23.58 -0.61
CA PRO A 521 9.93 -24.73 -1.26
C PRO A 521 9.11 -25.40 -2.38
N PHE A 522 8.21 -24.67 -3.04
CA PHE A 522 7.18 -25.16 -3.97
C PHE A 522 7.69 -25.44 -5.39
N LEU A 523 8.84 -26.09 -5.45
CA LEU A 523 9.23 -26.99 -6.54
C LEU A 523 8.85 -28.43 -6.18
N ARG A 524 7.72 -28.64 -5.47
CA ARG A 524 7.25 -29.98 -5.07
C ARG A 524 5.98 -30.50 -5.76
N ALA A 525 5.24 -29.72 -6.54
CA ALA A 525 4.12 -30.29 -7.30
C ALA A 525 3.62 -29.39 -8.43
N LEU A 526 4.40 -29.23 -9.50
CA LEU A 526 3.77 -29.30 -10.83
C LEU A 526 3.64 -30.81 -11.09
N ILE A 527 2.39 -31.29 -11.16
CA ILE A 527 1.96 -32.70 -11.24
C ILE A 527 1.80 -33.41 -9.88
N ARG A 528 0.75 -33.04 -9.13
CA ARG A 528 -0.36 -33.95 -8.78
C ARG A 528 -1.53 -33.19 -8.16
#